data_AF-A0A2S3U6Q4-F1
#
_entry.id   AF-A0A2S3U6Q4-F1
#
_cell.length_a   1.000
_cell.length_b   1.000
_cell.length_c   1.000
_cell.angle_alpha   90.00
_cell.angle_beta   90.00
_cell.angle_gamma   90.00
#
_symmetry.space_group_name_H-M   'P 1'
#
loop_
_entity.id
_entity.type
_entity.pdbx_description
1 polymer ?
#
loop_
_entity_poly.entity_id
_entity_poly.type
_entity_poly.pdbx_seq_one_letter_code
_entity_poly.pdbx_strand_id
1 'polypeptide(L)' 'MDTTVMIEEHPQIKELMAKRPIVWQNPDYGKRADLPLTRADIFDAGRTLGTFRTIFGRCFSRNGSYE' A
#
# COMPACT_ATOMS: atom_id res chain seq x y z
N MET A 1 25.42 5.65 -0.50
CA MET A 1 24.62 6.49 0.41
C MET A 1 25.33 6.52 1.75
N ASP A 2 25.53 7.70 2.32
CA ASP A 2 26.16 7.84 3.64
C ASP A 2 25.12 7.58 4.73
N THR A 3 25.25 6.44 5.41
CA THR A 3 24.35 6.02 6.50
C THR A 3 24.35 7.01 7.67
N THR A 4 25.41 7.79 7.83
CA THR A 4 25.59 8.73 8.94
C THR A 4 24.61 9.90 8.81
N VAL A 5 24.49 10.46 7.61
CA VAL A 5 23.53 11.55 7.30
C VAL A 5 22.09 11.10 7.52
N MET A 6 21.76 9.88 7.07
CA MET A 6 20.42 9.31 7.22
C MET A 6 20.03 9.13 8.70
N ILE A 7 20.99 8.77 9.55
CA ILE A 7 20.81 8.63 10.99
C ILE A 7 20.62 9.98 11.69
N GLU A 8 21.28 11.04 11.21
CA GLU A 8 21.11 12.40 11.74
C GLU A 8 19.73 12.98 11.39
N GLU A 9 19.27 12.78 10.15
CA GLU A 9 17.96 13.25 9.68
C GLU A 9 16.78 12.43 10.26
N HIS A 10 17.02 11.14 10.52
CA HIS A 10 15.99 10.21 10.99
C HIS A 10 16.49 9.39 12.19
N PRO A 11 16.42 9.94 13.41
CA PRO A 11 16.92 9.29 14.62
C PRO A 11 16.31 7.90 14.88
N GLN A 12 15.10 7.63 14.37
CA GLN A 12 14.42 6.33 14.49
C GLN A 12 15.22 5.19 13.85
N ILE A 13 16.13 5.49 12.91
CA ILE A 13 17.00 4.49 12.29
C ILE A 13 17.92 3.83 13.31
N LYS A 14 18.38 4.58 14.33
CA LYS A 14 19.21 3.99 15.41
C LYS A 14 18.46 2.90 16.17
N GLU A 15 17.17 3.12 16.41
CA GLU A 15 16.31 2.13 17.09
C GLU A 15 16.05 0.91 16.22
N LEU A 16 15.83 1.10 14.91
CA LEU A 16 15.72 0.01 13.93
C LEU A 16 17.01 -0.83 13.88
N MET A 17 18.18 -0.18 13.85
CA MET A 17 19.49 -0.87 13.89
C MET A 17 19.67 -1.68 15.18
N ALA A 18 19.15 -1.19 16.29
CA ALA A 18 19.14 -1.89 17.57
C ALA A 18 18.07 -3.00 17.67
N LYS A 19 17.33 -3.28 16.59
CA LYS A 19 16.21 -4.25 16.53
C LYS A 19 15.15 -4.01 17.61
N ARG A 20 15.01 -2.76 18.03
CA ARG A 20 13.97 -2.38 19.00
C ARG A 20 12.65 -2.18 18.27
N PRO A 21 11.53 -2.65 18.82
CA PRO A 21 10.22 -2.28 18.32
C PRO A 21 10.06 -0.75 18.36
N ILE A 22 9.64 -0.16 17.25
CA ILE A 22 9.32 1.27 17.19
C ILE A 22 7.87 1.46 16.80
N VAL A 23 7.26 2.51 17.35
CA VAL A 23 5.99 3.06 16.86
C VAL A 23 6.33 4.37 16.17
N TRP A 24 6.20 4.38 14.85
CA TRP A 24 6.39 5.60 14.05
C TRP A 24 5.04 6.15 13.61
N GLN A 25 4.81 7.43 13.89
CA GLN A 25 3.63 8.15 13.44
C GLN A 25 4.03 9.11 12.33
N ASN A 26 3.31 9.06 11.21
CA ASN A 26 3.54 10.01 10.12
C ASN A 26 3.16 11.44 10.59
N PRO A 27 4.11 12.39 10.65
CA PRO A 27 3.83 13.76 11.08
C PRO A 27 2.90 14.52 10.11
N ASP A 28 2.78 14.04 8.88
CA ASP A 28 1.89 14.59 7.85
C ASP A 28 0.56 13.85 7.77
N TYR A 29 0.28 12.95 8.71
CA TYR A 29 -0.99 12.25 8.75
C TYR A 29 -2.17 13.25 8.80
N GLY A 30 -3.12 13.08 7.88
CA GLY A 30 -4.27 13.98 7.72
C GLY A 30 -4.00 15.24 6.90
N LYS A 31 -2.75 15.53 6.53
CA LYS A 31 -2.45 16.62 5.58
C LYS A 31 -2.82 16.18 4.16
N ARG A 32 -3.23 17.16 3.35
CA ARG A 32 -3.49 16.92 1.92
C ARG A 32 -2.16 16.65 1.21
N ALA A 33 -2.07 15.50 0.55
CA ALA A 33 -0.96 15.16 -0.34
C ALA A 33 -1.41 15.31 -1.79
N ASP A 34 -0.49 15.74 -2.66
CA ASP A 34 -0.69 15.64 -4.09
C ASP A 34 -0.32 14.22 -4.53
N LEU A 35 -1.29 13.49 -5.04
CA LEU A 35 -1.13 12.10 -5.43
C LEU A 35 -1.27 11.98 -6.95
N PRO A 36 -0.48 11.11 -7.59
CA PRO A 36 -0.57 10.88 -9.04
C PRO A 36 -1.90 10.22 -9.45
N LEU A 37 -2.64 9.69 -8.47
CA LEU A 37 -3.96 9.08 -8.65
C LEU A 37 -5.02 9.96 -8.00
N THR A 38 -6.13 10.06 -8.70
CA THR A 38 -7.28 10.86 -8.32
C THR A 38 -8.40 9.97 -7.77
N ARG A 39 -9.43 10.63 -7.23
CA ARG A 39 -10.67 9.93 -6.84
C ARG A 39 -11.36 9.26 -8.02
N ALA A 40 -11.23 9.79 -9.24
CA ALA A 40 -11.82 9.18 -10.42
C ALA A 40 -11.18 7.82 -10.73
N ASP A 41 -9.86 7.71 -10.57
CA ASP A 41 -9.13 6.45 -10.79
C ASP A 41 -9.60 5.34 -9.83
N ILE A 42 -9.96 5.70 -8.59
CA ILE A 42 -10.54 4.76 -7.62
C ILE A 42 -11.89 4.21 -8.11
N PHE A 43 -12.77 5.08 -8.57
CA PHE A 43 -14.08 4.65 -9.09
C PHE A 43 -13.96 3.87 -10.38
N ASP A 44 -12.99 4.22 -11.22
CA ASP A 44 -12.73 3.50 -12.47
C ASP A 44 -12.21 2.08 -12.22
N ALA A 45 -11.31 1.92 -11.25
CA ALA A 45 -10.86 0.61 -10.79
C ALA A 45 -12.03 -0.25 -10.26
N GLY A 46 -12.94 0.36 -9.48
CA GLY A 46 -14.14 -0.31 -8.99
C GLY A 46 -15.10 -0.74 -10.10
N ARG A 47 -15.33 0.13 -11.10
CA ARG A 47 -16.13 -0.18 -12.30
C ARG A 47 -15.52 -1.33 -13.09
N THR A 48 -14.21 -1.28 -13.28
CA THR A 48 -13.44 -2.32 -13.97
C THR A 48 -13.60 -3.67 -13.26
N LEU A 49 -13.45 -3.70 -11.93
CA LEU A 49 -13.71 -4.90 -11.13
C LEU A 49 -15.15 -5.42 -11.31
N GLY A 50 -16.13 -4.52 -11.33
CA GLY A 50 -17.53 -4.86 -11.58
C GLY A 50 -17.77 -5.51 -12.94
N THR A 51 -17.09 -5.04 -13.99
CA THR A 51 -17.12 -5.64 -15.33
C THR A 51 -16.57 -7.06 -15.33
N PHE A 52 -15.52 -7.33 -14.56
CA PHE A 52 -14.93 -8.66 -14.44
C PHE A 52 -15.74 -9.63 -13.57
N ARG A 53 -16.82 -9.20 -12.91
CA ARG A 53 -17.61 -10.04 -12.00
C ARG A 53 -18.08 -11.35 -12.64
N THR A 54 -18.55 -11.30 -13.89
CA THR A 54 -19.02 -12.49 -14.62
C THR A 54 -17.86 -13.42 -14.97
N ILE A 55 -16.70 -12.87 -15.37
CA ILE A 55 -15.50 -13.64 -15.67
C ILE A 55 -14.99 -14.32 -14.41
N PHE A 56 -14.92 -13.60 -13.28
CA PHE A 56 -14.53 -14.18 -12.00
C PHE A 56 -15.46 -15.30 -11.55
N GLY A 57 -16.77 -15.14 -11.71
CA GLY A 57 -17.74 -16.18 -11.40
C GLY A 57 -17.58 -17.46 -12.23
N ARG A 58 -17.00 -17.38 -13.43
CA ARG A 58 -16.74 -18.53 -14.30
C ARG A 58 -15.36 -19.17 -14.07
N CYS A 59 -14.33 -18.35 -13.83
CA CYS A 59 -12.96 -18.81 -13.66
C CYS A 59 -12.66 -19.27 -12.22
N PHE A 60 -13.36 -18.69 -11.24
CA PHE A 60 -13.16 -18.97 -9.81
C PHE A 60 -14.42 -19.51 -9.14
N SER A 61 -15.32 -20.11 -9.92
CA SER A 61 -16.44 -20.87 -9.38
C SER A 61 -15.90 -22.00 -8.50
N ARG A 62 -16.45 -22.12 -7.29
CA ARG A 62 -16.09 -23.09 -6.24
C ARG A 62 -16.15 -24.58 -6.66
N ASN A 63 -16.60 -24.85 -7.89
CA ASN A 63 -16.80 -26.17 -8.48
C ASN A 63 -15.89 -26.44 -9.69
N GLY A 64 -14.81 -25.66 -9.88
CA GLY A 64 -13.72 -26.06 -10.76
C GLY A 64 -13.04 -27.29 -10.18
N SER A 65 -13.50 -28.48 -10.56
CA SER A 65 -12.71 -29.70 -10.46
C SER A 65 -11.40 -29.44 -11.20
N TYR A 66 -10.29 -29.49 -10.46
CA TYR A 66 -9.01 -29.84 -11.07
C TYR A 66 -9.16 -31.28 -11.56
N GLU A 67 -9.50 -31.45 -12.84
CA GLU A 67 -9.09 -32.61 -13.61
C GLU A 67 -7.80 -32.27 -14.35
#